data_AF-A0A1V6DXU1-F1
#
_entry.id   AF-A0A1V6DXU1-F1
#
_cell.length_a   1.000
_cell.length_b   1.000
_cell.length_c   1.000
_cell.angle_alpha   90.00
_cell.angle_beta   90.00
_cell.angle_gamma   90.00
#
_symmetry.space_group_name_H-M   'P 1'
#
loop_
_entity.id
_entity.type
_entity.pdbx_description
1 polymer ?
#
loop_
_entity_poly.entity_id
_entity_poly.type
_entity_poly.pdbx_seq_one_letter_code
_entity_poly.pdbx_strand_id
1 'polypeptide(L)'
;MENIADLISQRQQQKAPAYPWQELALRIIKELSIPGFKRSAVFKICKELSPVLVERALNDTKELCRNGVRWKYFFKIADQYLAVKNKNNKKYKKEKNEKYQR
;
A
#
# COMPACT_ATOMS: atom_id res chain seq x y z
N MET A 1 0.27 -18.09 42.88
CA MET A 1 0.74 -18.43 41.52
C MET A 1 0.28 -17.34 40.58
N GLU A 2 1.19 -16.47 40.16
CA GLU A 2 0.88 -15.46 39.15
C GLU A 2 0.71 -16.15 37.80
N ASN A 3 -0.45 -15.94 37.17
CA ASN A 3 -0.83 -16.65 35.95
C ASN A 3 -0.23 -15.90 34.75
N ILE A 4 0.63 -16.56 33.98
CA ILE A 4 1.31 -15.96 32.80
C ILE A 4 0.28 -15.43 31.78
N ALA A 5 -0.94 -15.98 31.77
CA ALA A 5 -2.04 -15.52 30.94
C ALA A 5 -2.49 -14.07 31.26
N ASP A 6 -2.35 -13.63 32.51
CA ASP A 6 -2.74 -12.28 32.95
C ASP A 6 -1.74 -11.22 32.45
N LEU A 7 -0.44 -11.54 32.50
CA LEU A 7 0.65 -10.70 31.98
C LEU A 7 0.59 -10.49 30.46
N ILE A 8 0.06 -11.44 29.70
CA ILE A 8 -0.11 -11.31 28.24
C ILE A 8 -1.29 -10.39 27.92
N SER A 9 -2.35 -10.43 28.73
CA SER A 9 -3.57 -9.65 28.54
C SER A 9 -3.38 -8.16 28.90
N GLN A 10 -2.43 -7.85 29.80
CA GLN A 10 -2.12 -6.48 30.24
C GLN A 10 -1.22 -5.69 29.27
N ARG A 11 -0.76 -6.28 28.16
CA ARG A 11 -0.01 -5.52 27.14
C ARG A 11 -0.96 -4.61 26.37
N GLN A 12 -1.16 -3.40 26.86
CA GLN A 12 -1.74 -2.33 26.06
C GLN A 12 -0.84 -2.13 24.83
N GLN A 13 -1.34 -2.50 23.65
CA GLN A 13 -0.69 -2.19 22.39
C GLN A 13 -0.74 -0.67 22.20
N GLN A 14 0.28 0.01 22.70
CA GLN A 14 0.49 1.43 22.44
C GLN A 14 0.75 1.54 20.94
N LYS A 15 -0.28 1.97 20.19
CA LYS A 15 -0.18 2.11 18.73
C LYS A 15 0.88 3.16 18.46
N ALA A 16 1.99 2.72 17.86
CA ALA A 16 3.02 3.62 17.37
C ALA A 16 2.36 4.71 16.48
N PRO A 17 2.95 5.92 16.41
CA PRO A 17 2.43 6.97 15.53
C PRO A 17 2.30 6.39 14.12
N ALA A 18 1.05 6.22 13.68
CA ALA A 18 0.78 5.56 12.42
C ALA A 18 1.35 6.42 11.31
N TYR A 19 2.27 5.85 10.52
CA TYR A 19 2.78 6.57 9.37
C TYR A 19 1.59 6.89 8.44
N PRO A 20 1.56 8.06 7.78
CA PRO A 20 0.42 8.46 6.94
C PRO A 20 0.01 7.41 5.90
N TRP A 21 0.98 6.67 5.34
CA TRP A 21 0.74 5.60 4.39
C TRP A 21 0.06 4.35 5.00
N GLN A 22 0.25 4.10 6.30
CA GLN A 22 -0.41 3.00 7.00
C GLN A 22 -1.89 3.31 7.21
N GLU A 23 -2.21 4.54 7.63
CA GLU A 23 -3.60 5.00 7.75
C GLU A 23 -4.31 4.96 6.39
N LEU A 24 -3.63 5.39 5.32
CA LEU A 24 -4.15 5.28 3.95
C LEU A 24 -4.43 3.82 3.57
N ALA A 25 -3.50 2.90 3.88
CA ALA A 25 -3.70 1.48 3.61
C ALA A 25 -4.89 0.90 4.38
N LEU A 26 -5.03 1.23 5.67
CA LEU A 26 -6.14 0.80 6.51
C LEU A 26 -7.48 1.31 5.99
N ARG A 27 -7.53 2.58 5.56
CA ARG A 27 -8.70 3.18 4.90
C ARG A 27 -9.10 2.41 3.66
N ILE A 28 -8.16 2.12 2.76
CA ILE A 28 -8.41 1.39 1.51
C ILE A 28 -8.89 -0.03 1.78
N ILE A 29 -8.28 -0.73 2.75
CA ILE A 29 -8.68 -2.08 3.14
C ILE A 29 -10.15 -2.09 3.58
N LYS A 30 -10.57 -1.10 4.37
CA LYS A 30 -11.96 -0.95 4.82
C LYS A 30 -12.89 -0.61 3.66
N GLU A 31 -12.52 0.36 2.83
CA GLU A 31 -13.37 0.89 1.76
C GLU A 31 -13.60 -0.10 0.61
N LEU A 32 -12.59 -0.87 0.23
CA LEU A 32 -12.68 -1.87 -0.84
C LEU A 32 -12.98 -3.28 -0.33
N SER A 33 -13.21 -3.46 0.98
CA SER A 33 -13.43 -4.75 1.63
C SER A 33 -12.36 -5.78 1.25
N ILE A 34 -11.09 -5.42 1.45
CA ILE A 34 -9.96 -6.23 1.01
C ILE A 34 -9.79 -7.46 1.92
N PRO A 35 -9.74 -8.68 1.34
CA PRO A 35 -9.51 -9.90 2.11
C PRO A 35 -8.18 -9.90 2.87
N GLY A 36 -8.12 -10.61 4.01
CA GLY A 36 -6.95 -10.66 4.88
C GLY A 36 -5.64 -10.99 4.15
N PHE A 37 -5.67 -11.98 3.25
CA PHE A 37 -4.50 -12.43 2.48
C PHE A 37 -3.96 -11.41 1.47
N LYS A 38 -4.70 -10.33 1.17
CA LYS A 38 -4.24 -9.24 0.30
C LYS A 38 -3.85 -7.97 1.05
N ARG A 39 -4.07 -7.89 2.37
CA ARG A 39 -3.75 -6.69 3.16
C ARG A 39 -2.28 -6.30 3.03
N SER A 40 -1.36 -7.27 3.11
CA SER A 40 0.08 -7.02 2.97
C SER A 40 0.44 -6.37 1.63
N ALA A 41 -0.26 -6.72 0.55
CA ALA A 41 -0.04 -6.10 -0.76
C ALA A 41 -0.49 -4.63 -0.79
N VAL A 42 -1.58 -4.29 -0.09
CA VAL A 42 -2.06 -2.90 0.04
C VAL A 42 -1.02 -2.05 0.78
N PHE A 43 -0.50 -2.56 1.89
CA PHE A 43 0.56 -1.88 2.64
C PHE A 43 1.81 -1.66 1.79
N LYS A 44 2.22 -2.65 1.00
CA LYS A 44 3.35 -2.52 0.06
C LYS A 44 3.10 -1.41 -0.97
N ILE A 45 1.91 -1.39 -1.57
CA ILE A 45 1.53 -0.36 -2.55
C ILE A 45 1.56 1.04 -1.93
N CYS A 46 0.97 1.22 -0.75
CA CYS A 46 0.94 2.52 -0.07
C CYS A 46 2.32 3.00 0.37
N LYS A 47 3.25 2.08 0.63
CA LYS A 47 4.65 2.38 0.94
C LYS A 47 5.46 2.74 -0.30
N GLU A 48 5.19 2.09 -1.43
CA GLU A 48 5.95 2.28 -2.66
C GLU A 48 5.43 3.42 -3.54
N LEU A 49 4.12 3.63 -3.64
CA LEU A 49 3.55 4.71 -4.43
C LEU A 49 3.39 5.98 -3.59
N SER A 50 3.30 7.14 -4.25
CA SER A 50 2.93 8.36 -3.56
C SER A 50 1.45 8.31 -3.14
N PRO A 51 1.07 8.97 -2.03
CA PRO A 51 -0.32 9.01 -1.56
C PRO A 51 -1.30 9.45 -2.65
N VAL A 52 -0.91 10.45 -3.45
CA VAL A 52 -1.71 10.98 -4.57
C VAL A 52 -2.05 9.90 -5.62
N LEU A 53 -1.07 9.05 -5.99
CA LEU A 53 -1.33 7.98 -6.97
C LEU A 53 -2.22 6.89 -6.39
N VAL A 54 -2.06 6.60 -5.10
CA VAL A 54 -2.87 5.61 -4.40
C VAL A 54 -4.32 6.09 -4.27
N GLU A 55 -4.53 7.35 -3.91
CA GLU A 55 -5.86 7.98 -3.85
C GLU A 55 -6.51 8.03 -5.23
N ARG A 56 -5.75 8.34 -6.28
CA ARG A 56 -6.25 8.27 -7.65
C ARG A 56 -6.69 6.85 -8.03
N ALA A 57 -5.88 5.83 -7.73
CA ALA A 57 -6.26 4.44 -7.97
C ALA A 57 -7.53 4.04 -7.22
N LEU A 58 -7.71 4.54 -5.98
CA LEU A 58 -8.92 4.33 -5.20
C LEU A 58 -10.14 4.99 -5.86
N ASN A 59 -10.02 6.25 -6.28
CA ASN A 59 -11.11 6.99 -6.94
C ASN A 59 -11.49 6.34 -8.27
N ASP A 60 -10.51 6.03 -9.12
CA ASP A 60 -10.73 5.34 -10.40
C ASP A 60 -11.44 4.00 -10.17
N THR A 61 -11.06 3.26 -9.13
CA THR A 61 -11.73 2.00 -8.77
C THR A 61 -13.19 2.21 -8.39
N LYS A 62 -13.50 3.28 -7.65
CA LYS A 62 -14.87 3.60 -7.21
C LYS A 62 -15.75 4.02 -8.38
N GLU A 63 -15.21 4.76 -9.33
CA GLU A 63 -15.94 5.20 -10.52
C GLU A 63 -16.25 4.03 -11.47
N LEU A 64 -15.26 3.16 -11.69
CA LEU A 64 -15.35 2.07 -12.66
C LEU A 64 -16.13 0.85 -12.15
N CYS A 65 -16.16 0.63 -10.83
CA CYS A 65 -16.67 -0.62 -10.27
C CYS A 65 -17.72 -0.37 -9.18
N ARG A 66 -18.99 -0.33 -9.60
CA ARG A 66 -20.15 -0.17 -8.70
C ARG A 66 -20.49 -1.46 -7.95
N ASN A 67 -20.33 -2.62 -8.60
CA ASN A 67 -20.66 -3.95 -8.06
C ASN A 67 -19.51 -4.95 -8.28
N GLY A 68 -19.36 -5.92 -7.38
CA GLY A 68 -18.37 -7.00 -7.49
C GLY A 68 -17.04 -6.75 -6.79
N VAL A 69 -15.98 -7.40 -7.27
CA VAL A 69 -14.70 -7.55 -6.57
C VAL A 69 -13.77 -6.34 -6.82
N ARG A 70 -14.16 -5.16 -6.31
CA ARG A 70 -13.50 -3.86 -6.53
C ARG A 70 -11.99 -3.87 -6.26
N TRP A 71 -11.56 -4.63 -5.26
CA TRP A 71 -10.14 -4.73 -4.91
C TRP A 71 -9.27 -5.25 -6.06
N LYS A 72 -9.79 -6.10 -6.96
CA LYS A 72 -9.04 -6.59 -8.13
C LYS A 72 -8.70 -5.44 -9.09
N TYR A 73 -9.64 -4.54 -9.31
CA TYR A 73 -9.43 -3.36 -10.16
C TYR A 73 -8.42 -2.41 -9.53
N PHE A 74 -8.51 -2.17 -8.23
CA PHE A 74 -7.53 -1.39 -7.50
C PHE A 74 -6.10 -1.92 -7.69
N PHE A 75 -5.90 -3.24 -7.52
CA PHE A 75 -4.57 -3.82 -7.76
C PHE A 75 -4.11 -3.70 -9.21
N LYS A 76 -5.01 -3.83 -10.17
CA LYS A 76 -4.67 -3.67 -11.59
C LYS A 76 -4.18 -2.25 -11.90
N ILE A 77 -4.86 -1.22 -11.38
CA ILE A 77 -4.47 0.18 -11.57
C ILE A 77 -3.15 0.47 -10.82
N ALA A 78 -3.05 0.03 -9.56
CA ALA A 78 -1.83 0.19 -8.78
C ALA A 78 -0.60 -0.47 -9.43
N ASP A 79 -0.77 -1.65 -10.04
CA ASP A 79 0.29 -2.34 -10.76
C ASP A 79 0.79 -1.55 -11.98
N GLN A 80 -0.11 -0.87 -12.70
CA GLN A 80 0.28 0.04 -13.78
C GLN A 80 1.17 1.18 -13.28
N TYR A 81 0.82 1.80 -12.14
CA TYR A 81 1.64 2.84 -11.54
C TYR A 81 3.00 2.34 -11.04
N LEU A 82 3.05 1.15 -10.46
CA LEU A 82 4.30 0.50 -10.05
C LEU A 82 5.20 0.21 -11.26
N ALA A 83 4.64 -0.28 -12.36
CA ALA A 83 5.38 -0.55 -13.58
C ALA A 83 6.00 0.72 -14.17
N VAL A 84 5.26 1.82 -14.21
CA VAL A 84 5.76 3.14 -14.66
C VAL A 84 6.87 3.64 -13.74
N LYS A 85 6.68 3.59 -12.40
CA LYS A 85 7.70 3.99 -11.43
C LYS A 85 9.00 3.20 -11.62
N ASN A 86 8.90 1.89 -11.82
CA ASN A 86 10.06 1.01 -12.01
C ASN A 86 10.81 1.30 -13.31
N LYS A 87 10.10 1.59 -14.41
CA LYS A 87 10.70 2.02 -15.68
C LYS A 87 11.48 3.33 -15.51
N ASN A 88 10.90 4.32 -14.83
CA ASN A 88 11.53 5.61 -14.59
C ASN A 88 12.81 5.48 -13.74
N ASN A 89 12.79 4.63 -12.71
CA ASN A 89 13.97 4.37 -11.87
C ASN A 89 15.10 3.67 -12.66
N LYS A 90 14.77 2.71 -13.53
CA LYS A 90 15.76 2.08 -14.42
C LYS A 90 16.39 3.08 -15.39
N LYS A 91 15.57 3.96 -15.99
CA LYS A 91 16.06 5.03 -16.89
C LYS A 91 17.03 5.96 -16.17
N TYR A 92 16.67 6.46 -14.99
CA TYR A 92 17.54 7.32 -14.18
C TYR A 92 18.89 6.67 -13.86
N LYS A 93 18.89 5.38 -13.48
CA LYS A 93 20.13 4.63 -13.21
C LYS A 93 21.02 4.49 -14.44
N LYS A 94 20.42 4.27 -15.62
CA LYS A 94 21.16 4.17 -16.89
C LYS A 94 21.81 5.51 -17.26
N GLU A 95 21.05 6.60 -17.26
CA GLU A 95 21.53 7.95 -17.58
C GLU A 95 22.62 8.39 -16.61
N LYS A 96 22.48 8.06 -15.33
CA LYS A 96 23.50 8.32 -14.31
C LYS A 96 24.78 7.58 -14.64
N ASN A 97 24.73 6.27 -14.91
CA ASN A 97 25.92 5.47 -15.21
C ASN A 97 26.65 5.97 -16.48
N GLU A 98 25.91 6.36 -17.52
CA GLU A 98 26.48 6.94 -18.75
C GLU A 98 27.17 8.29 -18.51
N LYS A 99 26.71 9.08 -17.53
CA LYS A 99 27.32 10.37 -17.15
C LYS A 99 28.64 10.24 -16.39
N TYR A 100 28.81 9.18 -15.59
CA TYR A 100 30.04 8.96 -14.81
C TYR A 100 31.11 8.14 -15.57
N GLN A 101 30.81 7.68 -16.79
CA GLN A 101 31.75 6.97 -17.67
C GLN A 101 32.35 7.85 -18.78
N ARG A 102 32.02 9.15 -18.80
CA ARG A 102 32.64 10.19 -19.63
C ARG A 102 33.44 11.14 -18.76
#